data_AF-A0A966S1Y1-F1
#
_entry.id   AF-A0A966S1Y1-F1
#
_cell.length_a   1.000
_cell.length_b   1.000
_cell.length_c   1.000
_cell.angle_alpha   90.00
_cell.angle_beta   90.00
_cell.angle_gamma   90.00
#
_symmetry.space_group_name_H-M   'P 1'
#
loop_
_entity.id
_entity.type
_entity.pdbx_description
1 polymer ?
#
loop_
_entity_poly.entity_id
_entity_poly.type
_entity_poly.pdbx_seq_one_letter_code
_entity_poly.pdbx_strand_id
1 'polypeptide(L)'
;MVHGIRLRDGKAEWYRNRWVRTKEVCDVLGGTPPPSDWPADHPSFSANTSVIGHAGRTYAIVEAGSPPVELSYDLDTVRISNLDGTLPMAFSAHPKRDPRTGELHVMTYWWGWGNKVQYLVVGVDGRVRRTVDIDTQGGPMLHDLAITEKYALVFDLP
;
A
#
# COMPACT_ATOMS: atom_id res chain seq x y z
N MET A 1 6.21 9.05 8.77
CA MET A 1 7.68 8.88 8.81
C MET A 1 7.96 7.40 8.88
N VAL A 2 8.94 6.90 8.13
CA VAL A 2 9.37 5.50 8.19
C VAL A 2 10.71 5.42 8.91
N HIS A 3 10.86 4.39 9.74
CA HIS A 3 12.07 4.06 10.47
C HIS A 3 12.56 2.69 9.99
N GLY A 4 13.87 2.56 9.79
CA GLY A 4 14.50 1.31 9.40
C GLY A 4 15.73 1.04 10.24
N ILE A 5 15.95 -0.24 10.54
CA ILE A 5 17.14 -0.75 11.20
C ILE A 5 17.62 -1.94 10.38
N ARG A 6 18.89 -1.93 9.95
CA ARG A 6 19.53 -3.10 9.34
C ARG A 6 20.27 -3.88 10.41
N LEU A 7 19.88 -5.14 10.58
CA LEU A 7 20.54 -6.08 11.49
C LEU A 7 21.36 -7.09 10.68
N ARG A 8 22.62 -7.30 11.08
CA ARG A 8 23.50 -8.33 10.51
C ARG A 8 24.47 -8.82 11.58
N ASP A 9 24.66 -10.13 11.68
CA ASP A 9 25.66 -10.74 12.57
C ASP A 9 25.58 -10.22 14.02
N GLY A 10 24.35 -10.05 14.53
CA GLY A 10 24.07 -9.57 15.88
C GLY A 10 24.25 -8.06 16.11
N LYS A 11 24.49 -7.26 15.06
CA LYS A 11 24.69 -5.81 15.15
C LYS A 11 23.65 -5.03 14.34
N ALA A 12 23.31 -3.84 14.82
CA ALA A 12 22.65 -2.82 14.01
C ALA A 12 23.69 -2.11 13.16
N GLU A 13 23.75 -2.44 11.86
CA GLU A 13 24.68 -1.82 10.92
C GLU A 13 24.28 -0.38 10.59
N TRP A 14 22.98 -0.08 10.60
CA TRP A 14 22.48 1.30 10.52
C TRP A 14 21.07 1.44 11.10
N TYR A 15 20.76 2.66 11.52
CA TYR A 15 19.41 3.16 11.77
C TYR A 15 19.16 4.38 10.89
N ARG A 16 17.98 4.46 10.28
CA ARG A 16 17.55 5.60 9.46
C ARG A 16 16.09 5.90 9.71
N ASN A 17 15.75 7.18 9.59
CA ASN A 17 14.37 7.60 9.46
C ASN A 17 14.24 8.60 8.30
N ARG A 18 13.11 8.54 7.61
CA ARG A 18 12.77 9.43 6.49
C ARG A 18 11.28 9.76 6.52
N TRP A 19 10.96 11.01 6.19
CA TRP A 19 9.60 11.35 5.80
C TRP A 19 9.31 10.71 4.44
N VAL A 20 8.17 10.03 4.34
CA VAL A 20 7.64 9.62 3.03
C VAL A 20 7.19 10.89 2.32
N ARG A 21 7.80 11.17 1.16
CA ARG A 21 7.60 12.42 0.44
C ARG A 21 6.33 12.35 -0.39
N THR A 22 5.32 13.11 0.01
CA THR A 22 4.20 13.51 -0.85
C THR A 22 4.38 14.98 -1.26
N LYS A 23 3.50 15.49 -2.12
CA LYS A 23 3.51 16.91 -2.47
C LYS A 23 3.40 17.79 -1.21
N GLU A 24 2.45 17.50 -0.33
CA GLU A 24 2.19 18.26 0.89
C GLU A 24 3.40 18.25 1.83
N VAL A 25 4.07 17.09 1.95
CA VAL A 25 5.29 16.98 2.77
C VAL A 25 6.44 17.79 2.18
N CYS A 26 6.60 17.79 0.86
CA CYS A 26 7.62 18.61 0.18
C CYS A 26 7.31 20.10 0.25
N ASP A 27 6.03 20.50 0.21
CA ASP A 27 5.62 21.90 0.35
C ASP A 27 5.99 22.45 1.75
N VAL A 28 5.94 21.62 2.80
CA VAL A 28 6.30 22.00 4.18
C VAL A 28 7.81 21.90 4.46
N LEU A 29 8.44 20.80 4.06
CA LEU A 29 9.84 20.50 4.42
C LEU A 29 10.85 20.95 3.36
N GLY A 30 10.37 21.49 2.24
CA GLY A 30 11.17 21.72 1.05
C GLY A 30 11.54 20.43 0.30
N GLY A 31 11.93 20.60 -0.96
CA GLY A 31 12.34 19.53 -1.87
C GLY A 31 11.40 19.36 -3.05
N THR A 32 11.70 18.37 -3.90
CA THR A 32 10.89 18.04 -5.08
C THR A 32 10.00 16.85 -4.74
N PRO A 33 8.68 16.90 -5.01
CA PRO A 33 7.81 15.72 -4.92
C PRO A 33 8.36 14.58 -5.78
N PRO A 34 8.20 13.32 -5.37
CA PRO A 34 8.62 12.19 -6.18
C PRO A 34 7.75 12.09 -7.45
N PRO A 35 8.22 11.36 -8.48
CA PRO A 35 7.36 11.01 -9.61
C PRO A 35 6.14 10.20 -9.14
N SER A 36 5.02 10.38 -9.84
CA SER A 36 3.79 9.62 -9.64
C SER A 36 3.45 8.88 -10.92
N ASP A 37 3.11 7.60 -10.80
CA ASP A 37 2.58 6.80 -11.92
C ASP A 37 1.08 7.05 -12.15
N TRP A 38 0.46 7.85 -11.29
CA TRP A 38 -0.94 8.24 -11.37
C TRP A 38 -1.11 9.64 -12.00
N PRO A 39 -2.28 9.92 -12.60
CA PRO A 39 -2.68 11.27 -12.97
C PRO A 39 -2.55 12.26 -11.81
N ALA A 40 -2.33 13.54 -12.13
CA ALA A 40 -2.08 14.58 -11.13
C ALA A 40 -3.25 14.82 -10.15
N ASP A 41 -4.46 14.44 -10.55
CA ASP A 41 -5.70 14.54 -9.77
C ASP A 41 -6.02 13.26 -8.98
N HIS A 42 -5.19 12.21 -9.07
CA HIS A 42 -5.40 11.01 -8.27
C HIS A 42 -5.21 11.31 -6.78
N PRO A 43 -6.15 10.91 -5.90
CA PRO A 43 -6.00 11.10 -4.46
C PRO A 43 -4.72 10.43 -3.93
N SER A 44 -3.94 11.16 -3.14
CA SER A 44 -2.77 10.62 -2.46
C SER A 44 -2.70 11.17 -1.05
N PHE A 45 -2.72 10.29 -0.06
CA PHE A 45 -2.61 10.66 1.34
C PHE A 45 -1.23 10.37 1.88
N SER A 46 -0.98 10.81 3.11
CA SER A 46 0.24 10.45 3.83
C SER A 46 0.28 8.94 4.06
N ALA A 47 1.23 8.24 3.41
CA ALA A 47 1.47 6.82 3.64
C ALA A 47 2.10 6.58 5.01
N ASN A 48 1.25 6.43 6.04
CA ASN A 48 1.65 6.46 7.44
C ASN A 48 1.24 5.23 8.27
N THR A 49 0.49 4.28 7.71
CA THR A 49 -0.08 3.16 8.49
C THR A 49 0.82 1.93 8.55
N SER A 50 1.42 1.52 7.42
CA SER A 50 2.26 0.31 7.39
C SER A 50 3.37 0.37 6.33
N VAL A 51 4.34 -0.54 6.47
CA VAL A 51 5.43 -0.74 5.52
C VAL A 51 5.54 -2.22 5.17
N ILE A 52 5.63 -2.56 3.90
CA ILE A 52 5.74 -3.95 3.42
C ILE A 52 6.79 -4.09 2.32
N GLY A 53 7.52 -5.22 2.33
CA GLY A 53 8.35 -5.66 1.22
C GLY A 53 7.61 -6.65 0.33
N HIS A 54 7.60 -6.43 -0.98
CA HIS A 54 6.99 -7.34 -1.96
C HIS A 54 7.66 -7.22 -3.33
N ALA A 55 7.85 -8.33 -4.03
CA ALA A 55 8.47 -8.36 -5.36
C ALA A 55 9.82 -7.59 -5.47
N GLY A 56 10.63 -7.64 -4.41
CA GLY A 56 11.93 -6.93 -4.34
C GLY A 56 11.84 -5.42 -4.10
N ARG A 57 10.63 -4.87 -3.93
CA ARG A 57 10.38 -3.45 -3.63
C ARG A 57 9.85 -3.28 -2.20
N THR A 58 10.01 -2.09 -1.65
CA THR A 58 9.49 -1.72 -0.32
C THR A 58 8.47 -0.62 -0.48
N TYR A 59 7.32 -0.75 0.18
CA TYR A 59 6.22 0.21 0.08
C TYR A 59 5.81 0.73 1.45
N ALA A 60 5.65 2.04 1.58
CA ALA A 60 4.81 2.64 2.60
C ALA A 60 3.36 2.68 2.09
N ILE A 61 2.43 2.25 2.93
CA ILE A 61 1.02 2.04 2.55
C ILE A 61 0.09 2.63 3.61
N VAL A 62 -1.05 3.13 3.14
CA VAL A 62 -2.16 3.67 3.92
C VAL A 62 -3.46 3.24 3.26
N GLU A 63 -4.53 3.21 4.03
CA GLU A 63 -5.88 2.86 3.59
C GLU A 63 -6.58 4.01 2.83
N ALA A 64 -7.90 3.88 2.67
CA ALA A 64 -8.77 4.86 2.02
C ALA A 64 -8.43 5.16 0.55
N GLY A 65 -7.78 4.23 -0.15
CA GLY A 65 -7.52 4.38 -1.56
C GLY A 65 -6.35 5.28 -1.94
N SER A 66 -5.45 5.56 -0.99
CA SER A 66 -4.14 6.08 -1.37
C SER A 66 -3.34 4.99 -2.11
N PRO A 67 -2.56 5.36 -3.14
CA PRO A 67 -1.64 4.44 -3.78
C PRO A 67 -0.43 4.10 -2.88
N PRO A 68 0.20 2.92 -3.07
CA PRO A 68 1.47 2.58 -2.41
C PRO A 68 2.57 3.56 -2.78
N VAL A 69 3.41 3.92 -1.81
CA VAL A 69 4.59 4.75 -2.03
C VAL A 69 5.85 3.90 -1.94
N GLU A 70 6.57 3.77 -3.05
CA GLU A 70 7.79 2.97 -3.12
C GLU A 70 8.96 3.67 -2.44
N LEU A 71 9.72 2.91 -1.65
CA LEU A 71 10.88 3.36 -0.90
C LEU A 71 12.14 2.63 -1.34
N SER A 72 13.25 3.36 -1.39
CA SER A 72 14.57 2.79 -1.59
C SER A 72 15.03 2.02 -0.35
N TYR A 73 16.14 1.29 -0.48
CA TYR A 73 16.80 0.64 0.65
C TYR A 73 17.20 1.64 1.77
N ASP A 74 17.51 2.87 1.39
CA ASP A 74 17.89 3.95 2.30
C ASP A 74 16.68 4.75 2.83
N LEU A 75 15.46 4.28 2.52
CA LEU A 75 14.15 4.84 2.87
C LEU A 75 13.79 6.14 2.13
N ASP A 76 14.52 6.48 1.06
CA ASP A 76 14.16 7.61 0.21
C ASP A 76 12.92 7.27 -0.61
N THR A 77 12.04 8.25 -0.79
CA THR A 77 10.83 8.05 -1.59
C THR A 77 11.18 8.00 -3.07
N VAL A 78 10.89 6.87 -3.71
CA VAL A 78 11.19 6.61 -5.12
C VAL A 78 10.04 7.09 -6.01
N ARG A 79 8.80 6.70 -5.69
CA ARG A 79 7.61 7.04 -6.47
C ARG A 79 6.31 6.77 -5.75
N ILE A 80 5.24 7.42 -6.21
CA ILE A 80 3.87 7.01 -5.95
C ILE A 80 3.50 5.97 -7.03
N SER A 81 3.29 4.72 -6.62
CA SER A 81 3.19 3.57 -7.52
C SER A 81 1.74 3.21 -7.85
N ASN A 82 1.49 2.83 -9.10
CA ASN A 82 0.26 2.16 -9.54
C ASN A 82 0.48 0.66 -9.81
N LEU A 83 1.52 0.07 -9.21
CA LEU A 83 1.92 -1.33 -9.39
C LEU A 83 2.10 -1.69 -10.88
N ASP A 84 2.96 -0.92 -11.55
CA ASP A 84 3.29 -1.06 -12.97
C ASP A 84 2.06 -1.03 -13.90
N GLY A 85 1.13 -0.13 -13.59
CA GLY A 85 -0.10 0.14 -14.34
C GLY A 85 -1.24 -0.85 -14.11
N THR A 86 -1.14 -1.70 -13.08
CA THR A 86 -2.14 -2.76 -12.84
C THR A 86 -3.06 -2.49 -11.65
N LEU A 87 -2.68 -1.58 -10.75
CA LEU A 87 -3.54 -1.17 -9.66
C LEU A 87 -4.75 -0.39 -10.21
N PRO A 88 -6.00 -0.84 -9.99
CA PRO A 88 -7.16 -0.17 -10.59
C PRO A 88 -7.39 1.23 -10.04
N MET A 89 -7.28 1.40 -8.71
CA MET A 89 -7.47 2.70 -8.05
C MET A 89 -6.89 2.68 -6.62
N ALA A 90 -7.53 1.94 -5.71
CA ALA A 90 -7.21 1.96 -4.28
C ALA A 90 -6.27 0.83 -3.83
N PHE A 91 -5.52 1.08 -2.76
CA PHE A 91 -4.79 0.06 -2.01
C PHE A 91 -5.12 0.13 -0.51
N SER A 92 -4.66 -0.88 0.25
CA SER A 92 -4.86 -0.98 1.70
C SER A 92 -3.56 -1.03 2.47
N ALA A 93 -3.61 -0.62 3.74
CA ALA A 93 -2.50 -0.67 4.67
C ALA A 93 -2.18 -2.08 5.20
N HIS A 94 -3.10 -3.04 5.08
CA HIS A 94 -2.96 -4.35 5.72
C HIS A 94 -3.03 -5.55 4.76
N PRO A 95 -2.29 -5.56 3.64
CA PRO A 95 -2.25 -6.72 2.77
C PRO A 95 -1.71 -7.95 3.52
N LYS A 96 -2.26 -9.12 3.21
CA LYS A 96 -1.80 -10.40 3.78
C LYS A 96 -1.01 -11.16 2.74
N ARG A 97 0.23 -11.54 3.08
CA ARG A 97 1.04 -12.40 2.23
C ARG A 97 0.67 -13.85 2.46
N ASP A 98 0.26 -14.56 1.42
CA ASP A 98 0.08 -16.01 1.49
C ASP A 98 1.48 -16.65 1.61
N PRO A 99 1.78 -17.43 2.66
CA PRO A 99 3.08 -18.07 2.83
C PRO A 99 3.38 -19.16 1.78
N ARG A 100 2.37 -19.74 1.13
CA ARG A 100 2.53 -20.81 0.12
C ARG A 100 2.81 -20.25 -1.26
N THR A 101 2.05 -19.25 -1.70
CA THR A 101 2.19 -18.67 -3.05
C THR A 101 3.11 -17.46 -3.08
N GLY A 102 3.24 -16.76 -1.95
CA GLY A 102 3.94 -15.49 -1.84
C GLY A 102 3.16 -14.29 -2.38
N GLU A 103 1.91 -14.48 -2.82
CA GLU A 103 1.04 -13.41 -3.31
C GLU A 103 0.54 -12.54 -2.15
N LEU A 104 0.21 -11.28 -2.45
CA LEU A 104 -0.49 -10.42 -1.50
C LEU A 104 -1.99 -10.41 -1.78
N HIS A 105 -2.75 -10.57 -0.71
CA HIS A 105 -4.19 -10.46 -0.68
C HIS A 105 -4.57 -9.14 -0.03
N VAL A 106 -5.35 -8.32 -0.73
CA VAL A 106 -5.62 -6.94 -0.32
C VAL A 106 -7.13 -6.72 -0.37
N MET A 107 -7.69 -6.22 0.73
CA MET A 107 -9.06 -5.72 0.76
C MET A 107 -8.99 -4.20 0.84
N THR A 108 -9.60 -3.52 -0.11
CA THR A 108 -9.48 -2.07 -0.26
C THR A 108 -10.83 -1.42 -0.46
N TYR A 109 -10.95 -0.17 -0.03
CA TYR A 109 -12.15 0.65 -0.20
C TYR A 109 -11.75 2.06 -0.63
N TRP A 110 -12.73 2.78 -1.16
CA TRP A 110 -12.61 4.19 -1.47
C TRP A 110 -13.97 4.85 -1.36
N TRP A 111 -14.03 6.02 -0.72
CA TRP A 111 -15.31 6.70 -0.47
C TRP A 111 -16.05 7.06 -1.77
N GLY A 112 -15.35 7.19 -2.90
CA GLY A 112 -15.96 7.47 -4.20
C GLY A 112 -16.60 6.25 -4.89
N TRP A 113 -16.44 5.04 -4.36
CA TRP A 113 -17.11 3.83 -4.88
C TRP A 113 -18.51 3.61 -4.30
N GLY A 114 -18.94 4.40 -3.33
CA GLY A 114 -20.22 4.21 -2.65
C GLY A 114 -20.22 2.91 -1.84
N ASN A 115 -21.21 2.05 -2.08
CA ASN A 115 -21.40 0.81 -1.33
C ASN A 115 -20.65 -0.38 -1.93
N LYS A 116 -19.36 -0.17 -2.24
CA LYS A 116 -18.50 -1.18 -2.85
C LYS A 116 -17.09 -1.15 -2.28
N VAL A 117 -16.53 -2.34 -2.19
CA VAL A 117 -15.13 -2.58 -1.83
C VAL A 117 -14.50 -3.51 -2.87
N GLN A 118 -13.18 -3.54 -2.94
CA GLN A 118 -12.46 -4.41 -3.87
C GLN A 118 -11.52 -5.36 -3.14
N TYR A 119 -11.53 -6.61 -3.58
CA TYR A 119 -10.51 -7.58 -3.25
C TYR A 119 -9.50 -7.69 -4.40
N LEU A 120 -8.22 -7.50 -4.09
CA LEU A 120 -7.11 -7.59 -5.02
C LEU A 120 -6.18 -8.74 -4.67
N VAL A 121 -5.62 -9.37 -5.70
CA VAL A 121 -4.46 -10.26 -5.56
C VAL A 121 -3.28 -9.66 -6.32
N VAL A 122 -2.19 -9.37 -5.61
CA VAL A 122 -0.92 -8.91 -6.18
C VAL A 122 0.01 -10.11 -6.30
N GLY A 123 0.41 -10.43 -7.54
CA GLY A 123 1.33 -11.53 -7.84
C GLY A 123 2.73 -11.29 -7.28
N VAL A 124 3.55 -12.33 -7.26
CA VAL A 124 4.97 -12.26 -6.84
C VAL A 124 5.84 -11.38 -7.73
N ASP A 125 5.34 -10.98 -8.90
CA ASP A 125 5.91 -10.00 -9.82
C ASP A 125 5.56 -8.55 -9.46
N GLY A 126 4.77 -8.34 -8.40
CA GLY A 126 4.38 -7.01 -7.92
C GLY A 126 3.19 -6.40 -8.68
N ARG A 127 2.53 -7.17 -9.56
CA ARG A 127 1.40 -6.70 -10.38
C ARG A 127 0.08 -7.24 -9.85
N VAL A 128 -0.98 -6.44 -9.90
CA VAL A 128 -2.35 -6.91 -9.64
C VAL A 128 -2.75 -7.87 -10.75
N ARG A 129 -3.14 -9.09 -10.37
CA ARG A 129 -3.55 -10.17 -11.29
C ARG A 129 -5.03 -10.50 -11.19
N ARG A 130 -5.67 -10.12 -10.09
CA ARG A 130 -7.10 -10.32 -9.87
C ARG A 130 -7.67 -9.13 -9.12
N THR A 131 -8.84 -8.71 -9.57
CA THR A 131 -9.70 -7.71 -8.94
C THR A 131 -11.10 -8.29 -8.85
N VAL A 132 -11.73 -8.17 -7.69
CA VAL A 132 -13.12 -8.59 -7.47
C VAL A 132 -13.85 -7.46 -6.77
N ASP A 133 -14.86 -6.91 -7.42
CA ASP A 133 -15.80 -5.98 -6.79
C ASP A 133 -16.73 -6.75 -5.85
N ILE A 134 -16.94 -6.19 -4.65
CA ILE A 134 -17.80 -6.75 -3.62
C ILE A 134 -18.76 -5.64 -3.19
N ASP A 135 -20.06 -5.84 -3.46
CA ASP A 135 -21.09 -4.93 -3.01
C ASP A 135 -21.31 -5.09 -1.49
N THR A 136 -21.41 -3.98 -0.78
CA THR A 136 -21.65 -3.90 0.67
C THR A 136 -22.97 -3.19 0.95
N GLN A 137 -23.49 -3.25 2.18
CA GLN A 137 -24.76 -2.58 2.50
C GLN A 137 -24.60 -1.06 2.68
N GLY A 138 -23.43 -0.62 3.12
CA GLY A 138 -22.99 0.78 3.19
C GLY A 138 -21.63 0.96 2.54
N GLY A 139 -20.96 2.09 2.81
CA GLY A 139 -19.56 2.32 2.46
C GLY A 139 -18.66 2.09 3.68
N PRO A 140 -18.39 0.84 4.09
CA PRO A 140 -17.65 0.57 5.31
C PRO A 140 -16.20 1.02 5.18
N MET A 141 -15.63 1.46 6.30
CA MET A 141 -14.19 1.57 6.42
C MET A 141 -13.63 0.15 6.66
N LEU A 142 -12.84 -0.35 5.69
CA LEU A 142 -12.18 -1.65 5.79
C LEU A 142 -10.70 -1.47 6.14
N HIS A 143 -10.40 -1.51 7.44
CA HIS A 143 -9.03 -1.38 7.93
C HIS A 143 -8.18 -2.61 7.60
N ASP A 144 -8.72 -3.81 7.82
CA ASP A 144 -7.98 -5.07 7.71
C ASP A 144 -8.81 -6.18 7.04
N LEU A 145 -8.14 -7.27 6.66
CA LEU A 145 -8.73 -8.51 6.19
C LEU A 145 -8.10 -9.72 6.91
N ALA A 146 -8.75 -10.87 6.77
CA ALA A 146 -8.12 -12.16 7.06
C ALA A 146 -8.15 -13.05 5.82
N ILE A 147 -7.15 -13.93 5.69
CA ILE A 147 -7.13 -14.96 4.65
C ILE A 147 -6.96 -16.35 5.27
N THR A 148 -7.54 -17.33 4.60
CA THR A 148 -7.34 -18.76 4.82
C THR A 148 -6.86 -19.37 3.50
N GLU A 149 -6.59 -20.68 3.48
CA GLU A 149 -6.23 -21.37 2.23
C GLU A 149 -7.29 -21.21 1.12
N LYS A 150 -8.56 -21.00 1.47
CA LYS A 150 -9.67 -21.01 0.49
C LYS A 150 -10.51 -19.73 0.46
N TYR A 151 -10.41 -18.88 1.48
CA TYR A 151 -11.30 -17.73 1.66
C TYR A 151 -10.52 -16.49 2.05
N ALA A 152 -10.88 -15.36 1.46
CA ALA A 152 -10.64 -14.04 2.01
C ALA A 152 -11.89 -13.61 2.79
N LEU A 153 -11.69 -13.05 3.98
CA LEU A 153 -12.77 -12.57 4.85
C LEU A 153 -12.87 -11.06 4.72
N VAL A 154 -14.08 -10.58 4.43
CA VAL A 154 -14.44 -9.16 4.40
C VAL A 154 -15.08 -8.82 5.74
N PHE A 155 -14.59 -7.78 6.41
CA PHE A 155 -15.17 -7.28 7.66
C PHE A 155 -16.07 -6.09 7.38
N ASP A 156 -17.31 -6.33 6.93
CA ASP A 156 -18.33 -5.28 6.77
C ASP A 156 -18.79 -4.80 8.15
N LEU A 157 -18.11 -3.77 8.67
CA LEU A 157 -18.32 -3.21 10.00
C LEU A 157 -19.27 -1.99 9.95
N PRO A 158 -19.99 -1.69 11.06
CA PRO A 158 -20.93 -0.56 11.13
C PRO A 158 -20.31 0.81 10.89
#